data_AF-A0A218QWV2-F1
#
_entry.id   AF-A0A218QWV2-F1
#
_cell.length_a   1.000
_cell.length_b   1.000
_cell.length_c   1.000
_cell.angle_alpha   90.00
_cell.angle_beta   90.00
_cell.angle_gamma   90.00
#
_symmetry.space_group_name_H-M   'P 1'
#
loop_
_entity.id
_entity.type
_entity.pdbx_description
1 polymer ?
#
loop_
_entity_poly.entity_id
_entity_poly.type
_entity_poly.pdbx_seq_one_letter_code
_entity_poly.pdbx_strand_id
1 'polypeptide(L)'
;IPGHEKYVHYSKLTRNLGDYYCKKNEGLAKDADIIMLTTDRSLADISREGKLIADVAGGAIYASVCHPCNKVGVGEYYYYSSARIEILAHETAHLIGIRHDGEGASYGIPGAKNCSAKDGYFMGNSGKNHTKFSECSKTC
;
A
#
# COMPACT_ATOMS: atom_id res chain seq x y z
N ILE A 1 -10.44 14.93 -5.85
CA ILE A 1 -9.62 16.01 -5.22
C ILE A 1 -10.14 17.35 -5.76
N PRO A 2 -10.21 18.48 -5.02
CA PRO A 2 -10.72 19.74 -5.58
C PRO A 2 -9.98 20.13 -6.87
N GLY A 3 -10.69 20.34 -7.99
CA GLY A 3 -10.09 20.61 -9.31
C GLY A 3 -9.54 19.36 -10.04
N HIS A 4 -9.75 18.18 -9.47
CA HIS A 4 -9.21 16.89 -9.88
C HIS A 4 -10.23 15.77 -9.53
N GLU A 5 -11.46 15.93 -10.00
CA GLU A 5 -12.64 15.13 -9.61
C GLU A 5 -12.53 13.66 -10.02
N LYS A 6 -11.78 13.40 -11.10
CA LYS A 6 -11.49 12.04 -11.57
C LYS A 6 -10.67 11.21 -10.57
N TYR A 7 -9.91 11.87 -9.68
CA TYR A 7 -9.04 11.21 -8.71
C TYR A 7 -9.61 11.14 -7.30
N VAL A 8 -9.34 10.02 -6.66
CA VAL A 8 -9.54 9.80 -5.22
C VAL A 8 -8.23 10.01 -4.49
N HIS A 9 -8.27 10.79 -3.40
CA HIS A 9 -7.08 11.08 -2.61
C HIS A 9 -6.73 9.87 -1.74
N TYR A 10 -5.72 9.09 -2.13
CA TYR A 10 -5.47 7.77 -1.52
C TYR A 10 -5.18 7.87 -0.02
N SER A 11 -4.30 8.78 0.40
CA SER A 11 -3.92 8.94 1.81
C SER A 11 -5.09 9.35 2.71
N LYS A 12 -6.00 10.19 2.19
CA LYS A 12 -7.27 10.51 2.89
C LYS A 12 -8.22 9.31 2.91
N LEU A 13 -8.32 8.56 1.82
CA LEU A 13 -9.16 7.37 1.73
C LEU A 13 -8.71 6.30 2.74
N THR A 14 -7.43 5.96 2.79
CA THR A 14 -6.88 4.96 3.72
C THR A 14 -7.11 5.37 5.17
N ARG A 15 -6.90 6.66 5.52
CA ARG A 15 -7.20 7.16 6.87
C ARG A 15 -8.68 7.06 7.21
N ASN A 16 -9.57 7.50 6.31
CA ASN A 16 -11.01 7.43 6.53
C ASN A 16 -11.50 5.97 6.66
N LEU A 17 -10.87 5.04 5.92
CA LEU A 17 -11.15 3.60 6.02
C LEU A 17 -10.77 3.08 7.41
N GLY A 18 -9.61 3.51 7.94
CA GLY A 18 -9.18 3.19 9.29
C GLY A 18 -10.16 3.73 10.34
N ASP A 19 -10.51 5.02 10.26
CA ASP A 19 -11.49 5.64 11.16
C ASP A 19 -12.85 4.93 11.13
N TYR A 20 -13.28 4.49 9.94
CA TYR A 20 -14.52 3.75 9.76
C TYR A 20 -14.47 2.40 10.48
N TYR A 21 -13.45 1.57 10.23
CA TYR A 21 -13.35 0.24 10.85
C TYR A 21 -12.97 0.29 12.32
N CYS A 22 -12.37 1.39 12.79
CA CYS A 22 -12.19 1.64 14.22
C CYS A 22 -13.53 1.75 14.94
N LYS A 23 -14.51 2.45 14.34
CA LYS A 23 -15.88 2.57 14.86
C LYS A 23 -16.72 1.33 14.59
N LYS A 24 -16.42 0.63 13.49
CA LYS A 24 -17.12 -0.58 13.01
C LYS A 24 -16.29 -1.84 13.24
N ASN A 25 -15.77 -1.98 14.46
CA ASN A 25 -14.98 -3.13 14.88
C ASN A 25 -15.89 -4.32 15.27
N GLU A 26 -16.71 -4.78 14.31
CA GLU A 26 -17.69 -5.85 14.47
C GLU A 26 -17.64 -6.83 13.28
N GLY A 27 -18.11 -8.07 13.49
CA GLY A 27 -18.12 -9.11 12.46
C GLY A 27 -16.75 -9.35 11.80
N LEU A 28 -16.74 -9.54 10.49
CA LEU A 28 -15.51 -9.82 9.73
C LEU A 28 -14.45 -8.72 9.86
N ALA A 29 -14.82 -7.45 10.05
CA ALA A 29 -13.85 -6.38 10.24
C ALA A 29 -13.07 -6.53 11.56
N LYS A 30 -13.75 -7.04 12.60
CA LYS A 30 -13.11 -7.36 13.88
C LYS A 30 -12.13 -8.52 13.72
N ASP A 31 -12.56 -9.57 13.04
CA ASP A 31 -11.83 -10.84 12.95
C ASP A 31 -10.73 -10.83 11.88
N ALA A 32 -10.79 -9.93 10.90
CA ALA A 32 -9.77 -9.82 9.85
C ALA A 32 -8.46 -9.23 10.37
N ASP A 33 -7.31 -9.76 9.95
CA ASP A 33 -6.01 -9.18 10.25
C ASP A 33 -5.63 -8.03 9.28
N ILE A 34 -6.23 -8.03 8.09
CA ILE A 34 -6.03 -7.05 7.02
C ILE A 34 -7.36 -6.80 6.31
N ILE A 35 -7.65 -5.54 5.99
CA ILE A 35 -8.80 -5.14 5.19
C ILE A 35 -8.31 -4.36 3.95
N MET A 36 -8.55 -4.89 2.76
CA MET A 36 -8.19 -4.25 1.50
C MET A 36 -9.43 -3.71 0.79
N LEU A 37 -9.39 -2.43 0.42
CA LEU A 37 -10.37 -1.82 -0.48
C LEU A 37 -9.81 -1.76 -1.90
N THR A 38 -10.56 -2.25 -2.88
CA THR A 38 -10.23 -2.05 -4.30
C THR A 38 -11.20 -1.06 -4.94
N THR A 39 -10.71 -0.18 -5.81
CA THR A 39 -11.54 0.80 -6.51
C THR A 39 -11.15 0.95 -7.98
N ASP A 40 -12.13 1.12 -8.84
CA ASP A 40 -11.97 1.45 -10.27
C ASP A 40 -11.63 2.93 -10.52
N ARG A 41 -11.70 3.78 -9.50
CA ARG A 41 -11.33 5.19 -9.59
C ARG A 41 -9.83 5.35 -9.42
N SER A 42 -9.23 6.17 -10.27
CA SER A 42 -7.81 6.47 -10.15
C SER A 42 -7.47 7.11 -8.80
N LEU A 43 -6.46 6.59 -8.15
CA LEU A 43 -5.90 7.11 -6.92
C LEU A 43 -4.88 8.21 -7.26
N ALA A 44 -4.74 9.16 -6.35
CA ALA A 44 -3.72 10.19 -6.43
C ALA A 44 -3.38 10.71 -5.04
N ASP A 45 -2.29 11.45 -4.95
CA ASP A 45 -1.93 12.26 -3.79
C ASP A 45 -1.68 13.71 -4.18
N ILE A 46 -1.45 14.53 -3.17
CA ILE A 46 -1.04 15.92 -3.32
C ILE A 46 0.29 16.10 -2.60
N SER A 47 1.31 16.58 -3.32
CA SER A 47 2.61 16.90 -2.76
C SER A 47 2.52 18.05 -1.74
N ARG A 48 3.58 18.27 -0.95
CA ARG A 48 3.63 19.39 0.00
C ARG A 48 3.48 20.75 -0.69
N GLU A 49 3.89 20.84 -1.95
CA GLU A 49 3.80 22.03 -2.80
C GLU A 49 2.43 22.17 -3.50
N GLY A 50 1.45 21.30 -3.18
CA GLY A 50 0.12 21.34 -3.76
C GLY A 50 0.00 20.72 -5.16
N LYS A 51 1.04 20.00 -5.64
CA LYS A 51 1.02 19.36 -6.96
C LYS A 51 0.34 17.99 -6.89
N LEU A 52 -0.47 17.71 -7.90
CA LEU A 52 -1.07 16.38 -8.08
C LEU A 52 -0.01 15.33 -8.40
N ILE A 53 -0.05 14.22 -7.67
CA ILE A 53 0.74 13.01 -7.92
C ILE A 53 -0.25 11.93 -8.35
N ALA A 54 -0.35 11.69 -9.66
CA ALA A 54 -1.38 10.84 -10.25
C ALA A 54 -0.97 9.36 -10.41
N ASP A 55 0.31 9.04 -10.31
CA ASP A 55 0.84 7.68 -10.54
C ASP A 55 0.85 6.85 -9.24
N VAL A 56 -0.31 6.78 -8.58
CA VAL A 56 -0.49 6.03 -7.33
C VAL A 56 -1.38 4.82 -7.60
N ALA A 57 -0.81 3.61 -7.53
CA ALA A 57 -1.57 2.39 -7.75
C ALA A 57 -2.25 1.85 -6.46
N GLY A 58 -1.78 2.28 -5.29
CA GLY A 58 -2.26 1.79 -4.00
C GLY A 58 -1.69 2.57 -2.82
N GLY A 59 -2.11 2.20 -1.62
CA GLY A 59 -1.51 2.67 -0.38
C GLY A 59 -2.03 1.94 0.85
N ALA A 60 -1.13 1.71 1.80
CA ALA A 60 -1.42 1.04 3.07
C ALA A 60 -0.89 1.82 4.27
N ILE A 61 -1.50 1.61 5.45
CA ILE A 61 -0.93 2.12 6.70
C ILE A 61 0.22 1.19 7.10
N TYR A 62 1.45 1.66 7.02
CA TYR A 62 2.63 0.86 7.25
C TYR A 62 2.67 0.19 8.64
N ALA A 63 3.10 -1.09 8.70
CA ALA A 63 3.33 -1.87 9.91
C ALA A 63 2.14 -1.84 10.91
N SER A 64 0.93 -2.07 10.40
CA SER A 64 -0.31 -1.79 11.13
C SER A 64 -1.26 -2.97 11.33
N VAL A 65 -0.89 -4.19 10.88
CA VAL A 65 -1.76 -5.38 11.04
C VAL A 65 -2.18 -5.63 12.50
N CYS A 66 -1.30 -5.34 13.47
CA CYS A 66 -1.60 -5.49 14.90
C CYS A 66 -2.36 -4.29 15.50
N HIS A 67 -2.69 -3.28 14.70
CA HIS A 67 -3.44 -2.10 15.13
C HIS A 67 -4.89 -2.20 14.61
N PRO A 68 -5.87 -2.53 15.46
CA PRO A 68 -7.24 -2.84 15.02
C PRO A 68 -7.90 -1.78 14.13
N CYS A 69 -7.56 -0.51 14.35
CA CYS A 69 -8.11 0.62 13.59
C CYS A 69 -7.37 0.91 12.28
N ASN A 70 -6.16 0.37 12.09
CA ASN A 70 -5.25 0.80 11.03
C ASN A 70 -4.84 -0.31 10.07
N LYS A 71 -5.33 -1.54 10.27
CA LYS A 71 -5.09 -2.72 9.43
C LYS A 71 -5.73 -2.65 8.03
N VAL A 72 -5.58 -1.51 7.35
CA VAL A 72 -6.31 -1.16 6.13
C VAL A 72 -5.37 -0.72 5.00
N GLY A 73 -5.67 -1.18 3.79
CA GLY A 73 -5.00 -0.75 2.57
C GLY A 73 -5.99 -0.51 1.43
N VAL A 74 -5.54 0.21 0.41
CA VAL A 74 -6.29 0.46 -0.82
C VAL A 74 -5.45 0.11 -2.04
N GLY A 75 -6.07 -0.46 -3.06
CA GLY A 75 -5.46 -0.67 -4.37
C GLY A 75 -6.41 -0.27 -5.50
N GLU A 76 -5.86 0.27 -6.57
CA GLU A 76 -6.58 0.42 -7.81
C GLU A 76 -6.95 -0.96 -8.39
N TYR A 77 -8.16 -1.04 -8.91
CA TYR A 77 -8.65 -2.22 -9.60
C TYR A 77 -8.22 -2.16 -11.06
N TYR A 78 -7.38 -3.12 -11.45
CA TYR A 78 -7.05 -3.38 -12.84
C TYR A 78 -7.84 -4.60 -13.34
N TYR A 79 -8.32 -4.54 -14.58
CA TYR A 79 -8.99 -5.68 -15.24
C TYR A 79 -8.05 -6.89 -15.32
N TYR A 80 -6.80 -6.66 -15.69
CA TYR A 80 -5.74 -7.67 -15.71
C TYR A 80 -5.46 -8.20 -14.31
N SER A 81 -5.60 -9.51 -14.13
CA SER A 81 -5.45 -10.16 -12.82
C SER A 81 -4.04 -10.03 -12.25
N SER A 82 -2.99 -10.05 -13.07
CA SER A 82 -1.60 -9.92 -12.62
C SER A 82 -1.34 -8.57 -11.96
N ALA A 83 -1.70 -7.47 -12.62
CA ALA A 83 -1.53 -6.12 -12.09
C ALA A 83 -2.29 -5.91 -10.77
N ARG A 84 -3.51 -6.46 -10.68
CA ARG A 84 -4.30 -6.41 -9.44
C ARG A 84 -3.64 -7.18 -8.30
N ILE A 85 -3.10 -8.37 -8.57
CA ILE A 85 -2.39 -9.18 -7.57
C ILE A 85 -1.10 -8.48 -7.14
N GLU A 86 -0.35 -7.90 -8.08
CA GLU A 86 0.88 -7.15 -7.82
C GLU A 86 0.63 -6.01 -6.83
N ILE A 87 -0.38 -5.18 -7.07
CA ILE A 87 -0.74 -4.06 -6.19
C ILE A 87 -1.17 -4.56 -4.82
N LEU A 88 -2.06 -5.56 -4.76
CA LEU A 88 -2.53 -6.08 -3.47
C LEU A 88 -1.39 -6.72 -2.67
N ALA A 89 -0.45 -7.41 -3.33
CA ALA A 89 0.73 -7.98 -2.69
C ALA A 89 1.66 -6.88 -2.16
N HIS A 90 1.91 -5.83 -2.94
CA HIS A 90 2.71 -4.67 -2.54
C HIS A 90 2.13 -3.97 -1.30
N GLU A 91 0.84 -3.63 -1.33
CA GLU A 91 0.21 -2.91 -0.23
C GLU A 91 0.04 -3.77 1.01
N THR A 92 -0.23 -5.06 0.84
CA THR A 92 -0.26 -6.02 1.96
C THR A 92 1.11 -6.15 2.63
N ALA A 93 2.19 -6.13 1.84
CA ALA A 93 3.56 -6.19 2.37
C ALA A 93 3.87 -4.96 3.25
N HIS A 94 3.42 -3.76 2.88
CA HIS A 94 3.53 -2.58 3.74
C HIS A 94 2.77 -2.74 5.07
N LEU A 95 1.57 -3.34 5.05
CA LEU A 95 0.79 -3.57 6.28
C LEU A 95 1.55 -4.45 7.29
N ILE A 96 2.27 -5.47 6.81
CA ILE A 96 3.08 -6.36 7.65
C ILE A 96 4.50 -5.84 7.91
N GLY A 97 4.82 -4.62 7.47
CA GLY A 97 6.06 -3.91 7.82
C GLY A 97 7.23 -4.10 6.87
N ILE A 98 6.99 -4.52 5.63
CA ILE A 98 8.03 -4.62 4.60
C ILE A 98 8.18 -3.27 3.91
N ARG A 99 9.41 -2.76 3.81
CA ARG A 99 9.72 -1.50 3.11
C ARG A 99 9.98 -1.71 1.62
N HIS A 100 10.01 -0.61 0.86
CA HIS A 100 10.45 -0.68 -0.54
C HIS A 100 11.90 -1.17 -0.63
N ASP A 101 12.20 -1.96 -1.66
CA ASP A 101 13.57 -2.34 -2.00
C ASP A 101 14.41 -1.07 -2.24
N GLY A 102 15.59 -1.00 -1.60
CA GLY A 102 16.47 0.16 -1.64
C GLY A 102 16.24 1.15 -0.49
N GLU A 103 15.17 1.01 0.30
CA GLU A 103 14.94 1.87 1.46
C GLU A 103 15.75 1.48 2.69
N GLY A 104 16.15 2.50 3.47
CA GLY A 104 16.80 2.31 4.76
C GLY A 104 15.88 1.82 5.87
N ALA A 105 16.51 1.28 6.92
CA ALA A 105 15.84 1.02 8.18
C ALA A 105 15.28 2.33 8.77
N SER A 106 14.14 2.24 9.44
CA SER A 106 13.50 3.38 10.08
C SER A 106 12.65 2.92 11.26
N TYR A 107 12.62 3.70 12.34
CA TYR A 107 11.83 3.42 13.55
C TYR A 107 12.02 2.00 14.13
N GLY A 108 13.24 1.45 14.06
CA GLY A 108 13.55 0.11 14.55
C GLY A 108 13.14 -1.04 13.62
N ILE A 109 12.57 -0.74 12.45
CA ILE A 109 12.18 -1.74 11.46
C ILE A 109 13.32 -1.89 10.44
N PRO A 110 13.75 -3.14 10.13
CA PRO A 110 14.77 -3.39 9.11
C PRO A 110 14.41 -2.73 7.77
N GLY A 111 15.43 -2.24 7.07
CA GLY A 111 15.28 -1.72 5.71
C GLY A 111 15.69 -2.75 4.66
N ALA A 112 15.48 -2.42 3.39
CA ALA A 112 15.83 -3.24 2.24
C ALA A 112 16.94 -2.61 1.37
N LYS A 113 17.85 -1.82 1.96
CA LYS A 113 18.96 -1.14 1.27
C LYS A 113 19.83 -2.04 0.38
N ASN A 114 19.94 -3.33 0.74
CA ASN A 114 20.78 -4.27 0.02
C ASN A 114 20.11 -4.84 -1.25
N CYS A 115 18.81 -4.61 -1.44
CA CYS A 115 18.07 -5.02 -2.64
C CYS A 115 17.77 -3.79 -3.50
N SER A 116 18.06 -3.83 -4.79
CA SER A 116 17.82 -2.67 -5.64
C SER A 116 16.35 -2.59 -6.03
N ALA A 117 15.74 -1.41 -5.92
CA ALA A 117 14.43 -1.14 -6.50
C ALA A 117 14.39 -1.50 -8.01
N LYS A 118 15.52 -1.38 -8.73
CA LYS A 118 15.62 -1.66 -10.17
C LYS A 118 15.59 -3.15 -10.51
N ASP A 119 15.79 -4.03 -9.52
CA ASP A 119 15.66 -5.47 -9.74
C ASP A 119 14.20 -5.87 -9.99
N GLY A 120 13.28 -5.02 -9.57
CA GLY A 120 11.87 -5.03 -9.89
C GLY A 120 11.08 -6.20 -9.34
N TYR A 121 11.29 -6.48 -8.06
CA TYR A 121 10.43 -7.33 -7.22
C TYR A 121 9.17 -6.57 -6.78
N PHE A 122 8.24 -7.23 -6.08
CA PHE A 122 7.01 -6.59 -5.58
C PHE A 122 7.25 -5.28 -4.82
N MET A 123 8.34 -5.16 -4.07
CA MET A 123 8.63 -3.95 -3.28
C MET A 123 9.56 -2.96 -4.00
N GLY A 124 9.89 -3.20 -5.27
CA GLY A 124 10.73 -2.33 -6.09
C GLY A 124 9.94 -1.61 -7.18
N ASN A 125 10.65 -1.17 -8.22
CA ASN A 125 10.05 -0.63 -9.43
C ASN A 125 9.42 -1.76 -10.27
N SER A 126 8.46 -1.45 -11.14
CA SER A 126 7.96 -2.46 -12.07
C SER A 126 9.07 -3.04 -12.95
N GLY A 127 9.17 -4.36 -13.03
CA GLY A 127 10.23 -5.04 -13.77
C GLY A 127 10.01 -6.54 -13.96
N LYS A 128 11.05 -7.23 -14.44
CA LYS A 128 10.99 -8.67 -14.80
C LYS A 128 10.73 -9.61 -13.62
N ASN A 129 11.00 -9.17 -12.39
CA ASN A 129 10.85 -9.98 -11.18
C ASN A 129 9.54 -9.66 -10.43
N HIS A 130 8.61 -8.92 -11.04
CA HIS A 130 7.45 -8.32 -10.36
C HIS A 130 6.34 -9.34 -10.04
N THR A 131 6.73 -10.58 -9.76
CA THR A 131 5.87 -11.71 -9.38
C THR A 131 6.34 -12.37 -8.08
N LYS A 132 7.38 -11.82 -7.44
CA LYS A 132 8.00 -12.34 -6.23
C LYS A 132 8.57 -11.22 -5.36
N PHE A 133 8.79 -11.55 -4.09
CA PHE A 133 9.50 -10.72 -3.13
C PHE A 133 11.02 -10.90 -3.24
N SER A 134 11.78 -9.84 -2.95
CA SER A 134 13.24 -9.88 -2.86
C SER A 134 13.69 -10.66 -1.62
N GLU A 135 14.97 -11.01 -1.53
CA GLU A 135 15.50 -11.60 -0.28
C GLU A 135 15.39 -10.62 0.90
N CYS A 136 15.54 -9.31 0.67
CA CYS A 136 15.37 -8.32 1.72
C CYS A 136 13.93 -8.34 2.28
N SER A 137 12.93 -8.38 1.41
CA SER A 137 11.52 -8.49 1.83
C SER A 137 11.25 -9.76 2.64
N LYS A 138 11.92 -10.88 2.33
CA LYS A 138 11.73 -12.15 3.04
C LYS A 138 12.40 -12.18 4.41
N THR A 139 13.36 -11.28 4.66
CA THR A 139 14.12 -11.19 5.91
C THR A 139 13.61 -10.13 6.89
N CYS A 140 12.53 -9.42 6.53
CA CYS A 140 11.88 -8.40 7.37
C CYS A 140 11.11 -9.02 8.55
#